data_AF-A0A1M6IH18-F1
#
_entry.id   AF-A0A1M6IH18-F1
#
_cell.length_a   1.000
_cell.length_b   1.000
_cell.length_c   1.000
_cell.angle_alpha   90.00
_cell.angle_beta   90.00
_cell.angle_gamma   90.00
#
_symmetry.space_group_name_H-M   'P 1'
#
loop_
_entity.id
_entity.type
_entity.pdbx_description
1 polymer ?
#
loop_
_entity_poly.entity_id
_entity_poly.type
_entity_poly.pdbx_seq_one_letter_code
_entity_poly.pdbx_strand_id
1 'polypeptide(L)'
;MGEQTVINQHYIPQCILANFANDRSQVYEALVDEKKVYQTNYRNSMCERYTYEHSIIEVNSLEKYFGRIESYIGPAMKNIISIIEKYEKGECDFADIRHLIERYMREFIIFYYRSGALLHEFSFDRKNKEDRVLVMLGKLLNSRYIRLLSKTVINYYEFAVIKSENNDFILSDQFISTAALGIKNRFANITNRQIGLKNVIILIPISSKYYAVYYNGRIPDYINRDCVNTLNEEQINEINSVIINNSYVKCIGYSRNALDKALLKFKFESPSAIYAGFESGATMGATLKKEVFFYEKDKNIWEFFTSIIWTKYSGLRRNDRCLCGSGKKFKNCCIDYYQGAKRIMDSIISNENTLNYMVSEYATVEMSIDEFYSQPNKKEK
;
A
#
# COMPACT_ATOMS: atom_id res chain seq x y z
N MET A 1 6.62 -42.23 3.59
CA MET A 1 6.92 -40.83 3.98
C MET A 1 5.64 -40.27 4.54
N GLY A 2 5.61 -39.88 5.82
CA GLY A 2 4.39 -39.35 6.44
C GLY A 2 3.93 -38.07 5.74
N GLU A 3 2.62 -37.93 5.53
CA GLU A 3 2.01 -36.70 5.04
C GLU A 3 2.44 -35.53 5.94
N GLN A 4 3.20 -34.58 5.41
CA GLN A 4 3.53 -33.36 6.15
C GLN A 4 2.28 -32.48 6.20
N THR A 5 1.74 -32.27 7.40
CA THR A 5 0.61 -31.37 7.60
C THR A 5 1.02 -29.91 7.37
N VAL A 6 0.21 -29.16 6.61
CA VAL A 6 0.41 -27.72 6.41
C VAL A 6 0.16 -26.97 7.72
N ILE A 7 1.14 -26.18 8.15
CA ILE A 7 1.02 -25.34 9.35
C ILE A 7 0.33 -24.01 9.04
N ASN A 8 -0.02 -23.26 10.07
CA ASN A 8 -0.46 -21.87 9.87
C ASN A 8 0.72 -21.03 9.40
N GLN A 9 0.46 -20.15 8.44
CA GLN A 9 1.46 -19.33 7.77
C GLN A 9 1.09 -17.87 7.95
N HIS A 10 2.02 -17.09 8.49
CA HIS A 10 1.78 -15.68 8.77
C HIS A 10 2.09 -14.85 7.54
N TYR A 11 1.13 -14.05 7.06
CA TYR A 11 1.40 -13.09 5.99
C TYR A 11 1.81 -11.71 6.49
N ILE A 12 1.50 -11.40 7.74
CA ILE A 12 2.18 -10.35 8.48
C ILE A 12 3.08 -11.02 9.54
N PRO A 13 4.39 -10.70 9.58
CA PRO A 13 5.32 -11.30 10.53
C PRO A 13 4.84 -11.25 11.99
N GLN A 14 5.01 -12.35 12.72
CA GLN A 14 4.60 -12.41 14.13
C GLN A 14 5.34 -11.40 15.00
N CYS A 15 6.62 -11.16 14.68
CA CYS A 15 7.42 -10.17 15.40
C CYS A 15 6.89 -8.74 15.24
N ILE A 16 6.20 -8.44 14.14
CA ILE A 16 5.53 -7.15 13.92
C ILE A 16 4.19 -7.13 14.65
N LEU A 17 3.38 -8.19 14.52
CA LEU A 17 2.09 -8.31 15.20
C LEU A 17 2.21 -8.16 16.72
N ALA A 18 3.30 -8.68 17.30
CA ALA A 18 3.60 -8.54 18.72
C ALA A 18 3.73 -7.07 19.17
N ASN A 19 4.20 -6.16 18.30
CA ASN A 19 4.35 -4.73 18.60
C ASN A 19 3.01 -3.95 18.54
N PHE A 20 1.92 -4.62 18.19
CA PHE A 20 0.55 -4.09 18.24
C PHE A 20 -0.30 -4.77 19.31
N ALA A 21 0.24 -5.78 19.98
CA ALA A 21 -0.44 -6.53 21.01
C ALA A 21 -0.37 -5.84 22.37
N ASN A 22 -1.38 -6.06 23.19
CA ASN A 22 -1.36 -5.68 24.61
C ASN A 22 -0.50 -6.64 25.45
N ASP A 23 -0.37 -6.35 26.75
CA ASP A 23 0.41 -7.16 27.70
C ASP A 23 -0.05 -8.62 27.81
N ARG A 24 -1.30 -8.91 27.39
CA ARG A 24 -1.86 -10.27 27.34
C ARG A 24 -1.62 -10.95 25.99
N SER A 25 -0.74 -10.40 25.14
CA SER A 25 -0.51 -10.86 23.77
C SER A 25 -1.77 -10.85 22.89
N GLN A 26 -2.72 -9.97 23.17
CA GLN A 26 -3.97 -9.85 22.42
C GLN A 26 -3.97 -8.59 21.55
N VAL A 27 -4.62 -8.70 20.39
CA VAL A 27 -4.91 -7.60 19.47
C VAL A 27 -6.42 -7.55 19.23
N TYR A 28 -6.93 -6.38 18.85
CA TYR A 28 -8.23 -6.29 18.19
C TYR A 28 -8.01 -6.51 16.70
N GLU A 29 -8.74 -7.45 16.11
CA GLU A 29 -8.68 -7.78 14.69
C GLU A 29 -10.05 -7.51 14.06
N ALA A 30 -10.03 -6.82 12.93
CA ALA A 30 -11.18 -6.53 12.11
C ALA A 30 -11.16 -7.39 10.85
N LEU A 31 -12.29 -8.02 10.54
CA LEU A 31 -12.62 -8.45 9.18
C LEU A 31 -13.18 -7.23 8.47
N VAL A 32 -12.39 -6.61 7.59
CA VAL A 32 -12.65 -5.24 7.13
C VAL A 32 -13.91 -5.14 6.26
N ASP A 33 -14.18 -6.17 5.44
CA ASP A 33 -15.37 -6.22 4.59
C ASP A 33 -16.65 -6.50 5.39
N GLU A 34 -16.57 -7.41 6.38
CA GLU A 34 -17.67 -7.70 7.30
C GLU A 34 -17.91 -6.59 8.34
N LYS A 35 -16.99 -5.62 8.46
CA LYS A 35 -16.95 -4.59 9.51
C LYS A 35 -17.07 -5.18 10.92
N LYS A 36 -16.54 -6.38 11.12
CA LYS A 36 -16.62 -7.13 12.36
C LYS A 36 -15.30 -7.08 13.11
N VAL A 37 -15.34 -6.61 14.35
CA VAL A 37 -14.17 -6.55 15.24
C VAL A 37 -14.29 -7.59 16.35
N TYR A 38 -13.23 -8.35 16.56
CA TYR A 38 -13.08 -9.29 17.66
C TYR A 38 -11.68 -9.22 18.25
N GLN A 39 -11.48 -9.85 19.41
CA GLN A 39 -10.18 -9.94 20.06
C GLN A 39 -9.58 -11.32 19.80
N THR A 40 -8.28 -11.36 19.51
CA THR A 40 -7.55 -12.61 19.31
C THR A 40 -6.11 -12.49 19.83
N ASN A 41 -5.42 -13.62 19.99
CA ASN A 41 -3.99 -13.61 20.24
C ASN A 41 -3.25 -13.22 18.95
N TYR A 42 -2.21 -12.38 19.03
CA TYR A 42 -1.48 -11.94 17.84
C TYR A 42 -0.88 -13.11 17.04
N ARG A 43 -0.57 -14.24 17.69
CA ARG A 43 -0.06 -15.46 17.05
C ARG A 43 -1.11 -16.20 16.21
N ASN A 44 -2.38 -15.85 16.34
CA ASN A 44 -3.49 -16.39 15.55
C ASN A 44 -4.06 -15.34 14.57
N SER A 45 -3.45 -14.14 14.52
CA SER A 45 -3.86 -13.03 13.68
C SER A 45 -3.04 -13.01 12.39
N MET A 46 -3.64 -12.48 11.31
CA MET A 46 -2.95 -12.28 10.03
C MET A 46 -2.19 -13.52 9.51
N CYS A 47 -2.77 -14.70 9.73
CA CYS A 47 -2.27 -15.99 9.29
C CYS A 47 -3.39 -16.86 8.73
N GLU A 48 -3.04 -17.73 7.79
CA GLU A 48 -3.93 -18.74 7.21
C GLU A 48 -3.14 -20.01 6.90
N ARG A 49 -3.83 -21.12 6.63
CA ARG A 49 -3.19 -22.29 6.02
C ARG A 49 -3.12 -22.10 4.51
N TYR A 50 -2.13 -22.70 3.87
CA TYR A 50 -1.98 -22.65 2.41
C TYR A 50 -1.76 -21.23 1.84
N THR A 51 -1.28 -20.29 2.66
CA THR A 51 -0.92 -18.94 2.24
C THR A 51 0.20 -18.97 1.19
N TYR A 52 1.25 -19.75 1.46
CA TYR A 52 2.48 -19.86 0.68
C TYR A 52 2.68 -21.24 0.04
N GLU A 53 1.62 -22.04 -0.05
CA GLU A 53 1.71 -23.38 -0.61
C GLU A 53 1.48 -23.34 -2.13
N HIS A 54 2.22 -24.18 -2.83
CA HIS A 54 2.06 -24.42 -4.26
C HIS A 54 2.46 -25.87 -4.56
N SER A 55 1.71 -26.53 -5.43
CA SER A 55 1.96 -27.90 -5.91
C SER A 55 3.40 -28.27 -6.32
N ILE A 56 4.24 -27.31 -6.73
CA ILE A 56 5.62 -27.56 -7.19
C ILE A 56 6.68 -27.24 -6.12
N ILE A 57 6.27 -26.74 -4.97
CA ILE A 57 7.15 -26.29 -3.88
C ILE A 57 6.98 -27.25 -2.69
N GLU A 58 8.08 -27.56 -2.00
CA GLU A 58 8.02 -28.41 -0.80
C GLU A 58 7.14 -27.76 0.28
N VAL A 59 6.28 -28.57 0.90
CA VAL A 59 5.32 -28.14 1.91
C VAL A 59 5.99 -27.37 3.05
N ASN A 60 5.39 -26.23 3.43
CA ASN A 60 5.88 -25.32 4.48
C ASN A 60 7.28 -24.73 4.23
N SER A 61 7.91 -24.92 3.06
CA SER A 61 9.28 -24.45 2.81
C SER A 61 9.40 -22.92 2.83
N LEU A 62 8.43 -22.21 2.24
CA LEU A 62 8.39 -20.75 2.24
C LEU A 62 8.13 -20.16 3.62
N GLU A 63 7.23 -20.77 4.41
CA GLU A 63 7.03 -20.36 5.81
C GLU A 63 8.31 -20.53 6.63
N LYS A 64 9.03 -21.64 6.48
CA LYS A 64 10.33 -21.85 7.13
C LYS A 64 11.36 -20.81 6.69
N TYR A 65 11.41 -20.46 5.40
CA TYR A 65 12.31 -19.43 4.88
C TYR A 65 12.00 -18.07 5.50
N PHE A 66 10.73 -17.67 5.49
CA PHE A 66 10.28 -16.41 6.06
C PHE A 66 10.49 -16.34 7.58
N GLY A 67 10.29 -17.45 8.30
CA GLY A 67 10.58 -17.54 9.73
C GLY A 67 12.05 -17.25 10.08
N ARG A 68 13.00 -17.56 9.19
CA ARG A 68 14.42 -17.19 9.37
C ARG A 68 14.64 -15.68 9.27
N ILE A 69 13.96 -15.02 8.32
CA ILE A 69 14.00 -13.56 8.17
C ILE A 69 13.38 -12.91 9.41
N GLU A 70 12.24 -13.42 9.89
CA GLU A 70 11.59 -12.90 11.10
C GLU A 70 12.45 -13.07 12.35
N SER A 71 13.18 -14.18 12.48
CA SER A 71 14.10 -14.41 13.59
C SER A 71 15.24 -13.38 13.62
N TYR A 72 15.66 -12.90 12.45
CA TYR A 72 16.66 -11.84 12.31
C TYR A 72 16.08 -10.44 12.59
N ILE A 73 14.86 -10.16 12.11
CA ILE A 73 14.23 -8.83 12.22
C ILE A 73 13.57 -8.58 13.58
N GLY A 74 13.08 -9.61 14.28
CA GLY A 74 12.41 -9.45 15.57
C GLY A 74 13.23 -8.66 16.61
N PRO A 75 14.51 -9.00 16.85
CA PRO A 75 15.39 -8.20 17.71
C PRO A 75 15.64 -6.78 17.18
N ALA A 76 15.74 -6.62 15.86
CA ALA A 76 15.94 -5.32 15.22
C ALA A 76 14.75 -4.38 15.45
N MET A 77 13.51 -4.87 15.39
CA MET A 77 12.32 -4.07 15.67
C MET A 77 12.32 -3.51 17.10
N LYS A 78 12.70 -4.34 18.08
CA LYS A 78 12.85 -3.90 19.48
C LYS A 78 13.93 -2.83 19.61
N ASN A 79 15.03 -2.98 18.88
CA ASN A 79 16.11 -1.99 18.86
C ASN A 79 15.64 -0.67 18.22
N ILE A 80 14.89 -0.71 17.13
CA ILE A 80 14.30 0.48 16.48
C ILE A 80 13.42 1.24 17.48
N ILE A 81 12.50 0.55 18.16
CA ILE A 81 11.64 1.17 19.17
C ILE A 81 12.48 1.80 20.29
N SER A 82 13.48 1.08 20.81
CA SER A 82 14.36 1.58 21.86
C SER A 82 15.15 2.83 21.43
N ILE A 83 15.67 2.88 20.20
CA ILE A 83 16.40 4.04 19.68
C ILE A 83 15.46 5.24 19.48
N ILE A 84 14.22 5.02 19.02
CA ILE A 84 13.22 6.09 18.97
C ILE A 84 12.97 6.66 20.38
N GLU A 85 12.75 5.81 21.37
CA GLU A 85 12.51 6.24 22.76
C GLU A 85 13.71 6.96 23.39
N LYS A 86 14.95 6.58 23.03
CA LYS A 86 16.17 7.28 23.43
C LYS A 86 16.27 8.66 22.82
N TYR A 87 15.97 8.80 21.53
CA TYR A 87 15.88 10.10 20.88
C TYR A 87 14.86 11.02 21.56
N GLU A 88 13.69 10.49 21.94
CA GLU A 88 12.67 11.27 22.66
C GLU A 88 13.14 11.77 24.03
N LYS A 89 14.11 11.09 24.64
CA LYS A 89 14.75 11.49 25.90
C LYS A 89 15.98 12.39 25.69
N GLY A 90 16.35 12.67 24.44
CA GLY A 90 17.56 13.42 24.09
C GLY A 90 18.87 12.64 24.25
N GLU A 91 18.80 11.30 24.24
CA GLU A 91 19.95 10.41 24.45
C GLU A 91 20.68 10.03 23.15
N CYS A 92 20.08 10.27 21.99
CA CYS A 92 20.69 10.01 20.68
C CYS A 92 20.11 10.93 19.59
N ASP A 93 20.69 10.89 18.38
CA ASP A 93 20.29 11.74 17.26
C ASP A 93 19.23 11.08 16.39
N PHE A 94 18.44 11.88 15.65
CA PHE A 94 17.45 11.34 14.72
C PHE A 94 18.09 10.51 13.59
N ALA A 95 19.34 10.83 13.23
CA ALA A 95 20.12 10.08 12.26
C ALA A 95 20.30 8.60 12.67
N ASP A 96 20.38 8.30 13.97
CA ASP A 96 20.51 6.93 14.47
C ASP A 96 19.24 6.11 14.17
N ILE A 97 18.06 6.72 14.33
CA ILE A 97 16.78 6.10 13.95
C ILE A 97 16.77 5.83 12.45
N ARG A 98 17.09 6.85 11.64
CA ARG A 98 17.14 6.74 10.17
C ARG A 98 18.04 5.59 9.75
N HIS A 99 19.31 5.60 10.15
CA HIS A 99 20.28 4.59 9.76
C HIS A 99 19.84 3.17 10.15
N LEU A 100 19.24 3.01 11.33
CA LEU A 100 18.77 1.71 11.77
C LEU A 100 17.59 1.20 10.93
N ILE A 101 16.62 2.06 10.60
CA ILE A 101 15.48 1.68 9.75
C ILE A 101 15.93 1.38 8.32
N GLU A 102 16.78 2.23 7.74
CA GLU A 102 17.29 2.08 6.37
C GLU A 102 18.11 0.79 6.20
N ARG A 103 18.84 0.38 7.25
CA ARG A 103 19.60 -0.89 7.28
C ARG A 103 18.71 -2.11 6.98
N TYR A 104 17.45 -2.08 7.43
CA TYR A 104 16.49 -3.18 7.30
C TYR A 104 15.43 -2.96 6.20
N MET A 105 15.62 -1.95 5.34
CA MET A 105 14.66 -1.61 4.29
C MET A 105 14.39 -2.78 3.32
N ARG A 106 15.40 -3.62 3.06
CA ARG A 106 15.24 -4.79 2.18
C ARG A 106 14.25 -5.78 2.76
N GLU A 107 14.37 -6.07 4.04
CA GLU A 107 13.51 -6.99 4.77
C GLU A 107 12.09 -6.42 4.89
N PHE A 108 11.93 -5.11 5.08
CA PHE A 108 10.63 -4.46 5.01
C PHE A 108 9.96 -4.60 3.65
N ILE A 109 10.71 -4.49 2.55
CA ILE A 109 10.18 -4.73 1.19
C ILE A 109 9.83 -6.22 0.99
N ILE A 110 10.59 -7.15 1.59
CA ILE A 110 10.23 -8.58 1.55
C ILE A 110 8.91 -8.82 2.28
N PHE A 111 8.75 -8.25 3.48
CA PHE A 111 7.51 -8.32 4.25
C PHE A 111 6.32 -7.69 3.53
N TYR A 112 6.57 -6.60 2.80
CA TYR A 112 5.59 -6.01 1.90
C TYR A 112 5.13 -7.02 0.85
N TYR A 113 6.04 -7.61 0.07
CA TYR A 113 5.68 -8.52 -1.03
C TYR A 113 4.97 -9.80 -0.60
N ARG A 114 5.22 -10.30 0.60
CA ARG A 114 4.56 -11.50 1.14
C ARG A 114 3.27 -11.20 1.91
N SER A 115 2.85 -9.93 2.00
CA SER A 115 1.70 -9.51 2.79
C SER A 115 0.37 -9.95 2.16
N GLY A 116 -0.65 -10.13 3.00
CA GLY A 116 -1.93 -10.72 2.62
C GLY A 116 -2.65 -9.92 1.53
N ALA A 117 -2.63 -8.59 1.62
CA ALA A 117 -3.20 -7.71 0.63
C ALA A 117 -2.57 -7.88 -0.76
N LEU A 118 -1.24 -7.95 -0.85
CA LEU A 118 -0.57 -8.18 -2.13
C LEU A 118 -0.79 -9.59 -2.65
N LEU A 119 -0.82 -10.61 -1.79
CA LEU A 119 -1.18 -11.97 -2.21
C LEU A 119 -2.61 -12.04 -2.76
N HIS A 120 -3.53 -11.25 -2.21
CA HIS A 120 -4.88 -11.10 -2.72
C HIS A 120 -4.86 -10.47 -4.12
N GLU A 121 -4.13 -9.36 -4.29
CA GLU A 121 -3.90 -8.71 -5.59
C GLU A 121 -3.24 -9.66 -6.62
N PHE A 122 -2.25 -10.46 -6.21
CA PHE A 122 -1.54 -11.41 -7.08
C PHE A 122 -2.42 -12.57 -7.52
N SER A 123 -3.48 -12.88 -6.76
CA SER A 123 -4.45 -13.92 -7.12
C SER A 123 -5.60 -13.42 -8.00
N PHE A 124 -5.67 -12.11 -8.26
CA PHE A 124 -6.75 -11.52 -9.04
C PHE A 124 -6.72 -12.02 -10.50
N ASP A 125 -7.90 -12.39 -11.02
CA ASP A 125 -8.13 -12.93 -12.37
C ASP A 125 -7.37 -14.24 -12.69
N ARG A 126 -6.86 -14.95 -11.67
CA ARG A 126 -6.20 -16.25 -11.84
C ARG A 126 -7.14 -17.42 -11.65
N LYS A 127 -6.94 -18.47 -12.47
CA LYS A 127 -7.65 -19.74 -12.33
C LYS A 127 -7.24 -20.50 -11.07
N ASN A 128 -5.94 -20.57 -10.81
CA ASN A 128 -5.39 -21.25 -9.64
C ASN A 128 -4.91 -20.23 -8.61
N LYS A 129 -5.46 -20.28 -7.39
CA LYS A 129 -5.11 -19.34 -6.33
C LYS A 129 -3.65 -19.48 -5.88
N GLU A 130 -3.06 -20.68 -5.99
CA GLU A 130 -1.65 -20.93 -5.61
C GLU A 130 -0.64 -20.20 -6.52
N ASP A 131 -1.01 -19.84 -7.75
CA ASP A 131 -0.13 -19.12 -8.69
C ASP A 131 0.35 -17.76 -8.14
N ARG A 132 -0.38 -17.17 -7.17
CA ARG A 132 0.04 -15.97 -6.44
C ARG A 132 1.43 -16.11 -5.82
N VAL A 133 1.81 -17.34 -5.44
CA VAL A 133 3.12 -17.67 -4.86
C VAL A 133 4.22 -17.48 -5.90
N LEU A 134 3.99 -17.88 -7.16
CA LEU A 134 4.97 -17.69 -8.23
C LEU A 134 5.17 -16.20 -8.55
N VAL A 135 4.08 -15.41 -8.56
CA VAL A 135 4.16 -13.95 -8.75
C VAL A 135 4.97 -13.31 -7.64
N MET A 136 4.69 -13.67 -6.37
CA MET A 136 5.45 -13.20 -5.22
C MET A 136 6.94 -13.56 -5.34
N LEU A 137 7.25 -14.81 -5.66
CA LEU A 137 8.63 -15.29 -5.81
C LEU A 137 9.37 -14.61 -6.96
N GLY A 138 8.70 -14.34 -8.09
CA GLY A 138 9.28 -13.59 -9.20
C GLY A 138 9.79 -12.20 -8.80
N LYS A 139 9.13 -11.56 -7.82
CA LYS A 139 9.59 -10.28 -7.26
C LYS A 139 10.66 -10.48 -6.19
N LEU A 140 10.47 -11.43 -5.28
CA LEU A 140 11.37 -11.66 -4.14
C LEU A 140 12.74 -12.25 -4.51
N LEU A 141 12.79 -13.14 -5.50
CA LEU A 141 14.05 -13.79 -5.93
C LEU A 141 14.96 -12.84 -6.71
N ASN A 142 14.45 -11.71 -7.20
CA ASN A 142 15.24 -10.67 -7.84
C ASN A 142 15.92 -9.78 -6.78
N SER A 143 17.00 -10.27 -6.19
CA SER A 143 17.75 -9.58 -5.13
C SER A 143 18.29 -8.21 -5.58
N ARG A 144 18.66 -8.06 -6.86
CA ARG A 144 19.08 -6.78 -7.45
C ARG A 144 17.93 -5.78 -7.40
N TYR A 145 16.74 -6.19 -7.82
CA TYR A 145 15.55 -5.35 -7.80
C TYR A 145 15.19 -4.90 -6.38
N ILE A 146 15.09 -5.82 -5.41
CA ILE A 146 14.78 -5.48 -4.01
C ILE A 146 15.77 -4.45 -3.44
N ARG A 147 17.07 -4.63 -3.72
CA ARG A 147 18.11 -3.69 -3.31
C ARG A 147 17.96 -2.32 -3.98
N LEU A 148 17.65 -2.26 -5.27
CA LEU A 148 17.48 -1.00 -6.00
C LEU A 148 16.20 -0.26 -5.58
N LEU A 149 15.11 -0.99 -5.31
CA LEU A 149 13.89 -0.42 -4.76
C LEU A 149 14.12 0.13 -3.34
N SER A 150 14.90 -0.59 -2.50
CA SER A 150 15.31 -0.09 -1.19
C SER A 150 16.08 1.23 -1.30
N LYS A 151 17.08 1.29 -2.20
CA LYS A 151 17.82 2.53 -2.48
C LYS A 151 16.93 3.66 -2.98
N THR A 152 15.89 3.32 -3.74
CA THR A 152 14.93 4.31 -4.23
C THR A 152 14.18 4.98 -3.08
N VAL A 153 13.68 4.18 -2.13
CA VAL A 153 13.03 4.70 -0.92
C VAL A 153 14.01 5.56 -0.11
N ILE A 154 15.22 5.05 0.15
CA ILE A 154 16.22 5.72 0.99
C ILE A 154 16.70 7.04 0.38
N ASN A 155 16.98 7.07 -0.93
CA ASN A 155 17.69 8.20 -1.54
C ASN A 155 16.78 9.31 -2.07
N TYR A 156 15.51 9.00 -2.34
CA TYR A 156 14.63 9.93 -3.08
C TYR A 156 13.34 10.30 -2.33
N TYR A 157 13.11 9.72 -1.15
CA TYR A 157 12.00 10.10 -0.27
C TYR A 157 12.55 10.76 0.98
N GLU A 158 11.89 11.82 1.42
CA GLU A 158 12.11 12.43 2.73
C GLU A 158 11.63 11.45 3.81
N PHE A 159 12.27 11.48 4.98
CA PHE A 159 11.98 10.54 6.07
C PHE A 159 11.61 11.25 7.37
N ALA A 160 10.59 10.71 8.04
CA ALA A 160 10.10 11.12 9.35
C ALA A 160 9.61 9.91 10.15
N VAL A 161 9.41 10.09 11.45
CA VAL A 161 8.67 9.14 12.29
C VAL A 161 7.41 9.84 12.78
N ILE A 162 6.28 9.13 12.83
CA ILE A 162 5.05 9.60 13.46
C ILE A 162 4.74 8.78 14.70
N LYS A 163 4.17 9.43 15.71
CA LYS A 163 3.92 8.86 17.04
C LYS A 163 2.46 9.07 17.46
N SER A 164 1.88 8.03 18.06
CA SER A 164 0.63 8.09 18.82
C SER A 164 0.92 7.86 20.30
N GLU A 165 0.61 8.81 21.18
CA GLU A 165 0.81 8.60 22.63
C GLU A 165 -0.07 7.48 23.21
N ASN A 166 -1.20 7.20 22.57
CA ASN A 166 -2.22 6.26 23.05
C ASN A 166 -2.15 4.89 22.37
N ASN A 167 -1.11 4.61 21.58
CA ASN A 167 -0.98 3.37 20.80
C ASN A 167 -2.14 3.17 19.80
N ASP A 168 -2.62 4.24 19.18
CA ASP A 168 -3.80 4.21 18.32
C ASP A 168 -3.50 3.92 16.84
N PHE A 169 -2.23 3.68 16.44
CA PHE A 169 -1.98 3.22 15.07
C PHE A 169 -2.48 1.79 14.87
N ILE A 170 -3.08 1.56 13.71
CA ILE A 170 -3.56 0.24 13.26
C ILE A 170 -2.60 -0.37 12.24
N LEU A 171 -2.68 -1.68 11.99
CA LEU A 171 -1.89 -2.40 11.00
C LEU A 171 -2.79 -3.15 10.01
N SER A 172 -2.63 -2.81 8.73
CA SER A 172 -3.27 -3.49 7.61
C SER A 172 -2.67 -4.88 7.35
N ASP A 173 -3.42 -5.76 6.67
CA ASP A 173 -2.87 -6.97 6.05
C ASP A 173 -1.97 -6.68 4.83
N GLN A 174 -1.75 -5.41 4.50
CA GLN A 174 -0.64 -4.89 3.70
C GLN A 174 0.46 -4.32 4.62
N PHE A 175 1.62 -4.99 4.70
CA PHE A 175 2.67 -4.62 5.65
C PHE A 175 3.15 -3.17 5.47
N ILE A 176 3.54 -2.77 4.25
CA ILE A 176 3.78 -1.36 3.92
C ILE A 176 2.52 -0.78 3.32
N SER A 177 1.94 0.24 3.96
CA SER A 177 0.81 0.99 3.40
C SER A 177 1.33 2.11 2.50
N THR A 178 0.75 2.30 1.33
CA THR A 178 1.10 3.39 0.41
C THR A 178 -0.13 4.17 -0.02
N ALA A 179 0.05 5.46 -0.24
CA ALA A 179 -0.98 6.31 -0.82
C ALA A 179 -0.40 7.38 -1.74
N ALA A 180 -1.21 7.81 -2.69
CA ALA A 180 -0.91 8.95 -3.54
C ALA A 180 -1.18 10.25 -2.78
N LEU A 181 -0.20 11.17 -2.79
CA LEU A 181 -0.32 12.56 -2.33
C LEU A 181 -0.83 13.50 -3.44
N GLY A 182 -1.16 12.92 -4.60
CA GLY A 182 -1.66 13.64 -5.77
C GLY A 182 -1.82 12.70 -6.95
N ILE A 183 -2.79 13.01 -7.81
CA ILE A 183 -3.02 12.27 -9.05
C ILE A 183 -1.90 12.60 -10.03
N LYS A 184 -1.27 11.55 -10.57
CA LYS A 184 -0.24 11.64 -11.61
C LYS A 184 -0.90 11.47 -12.97
N ASN A 185 -1.46 10.28 -13.20
CA ASN A 185 -2.10 9.88 -14.44
C ASN A 185 -2.91 8.58 -14.24
N ARG A 186 -3.61 8.11 -15.28
CA ARG A 186 -4.10 6.75 -15.41
C ARG A 186 -3.06 5.91 -16.15
N PHE A 187 -2.34 5.08 -15.41
CA PHE A 187 -1.37 4.15 -15.99
C PHE A 187 -2.04 2.85 -16.44
N ALA A 188 -1.42 2.16 -17.40
CA ALA A 188 -1.89 0.87 -17.89
C ALA A 188 -1.54 -0.28 -16.94
N ASN A 189 -0.39 -0.21 -16.25
CA ASN A 189 0.21 -1.33 -15.52
C ASN A 189 0.57 -1.06 -14.05
N ILE A 190 0.50 0.20 -13.59
CA ILE A 190 0.80 0.60 -12.21
C ILE A 190 -0.30 1.52 -11.66
N THR A 191 -0.19 1.91 -10.39
CA THR A 191 -1.15 2.82 -9.73
C THR A 191 -0.48 4.10 -9.27
N ASN A 192 -1.26 5.08 -8.82
CA ASN A 192 -0.74 6.36 -8.35
C ASN A 192 0.04 6.25 -7.02
N ARG A 193 0.04 5.08 -6.37
CA ARG A 193 0.66 4.80 -5.06
C ARG A 193 1.83 3.82 -5.11
N GLN A 194 2.36 3.57 -6.31
CA GLN A 194 3.49 2.67 -6.52
C GLN A 194 4.77 3.29 -5.93
N ILE A 195 5.59 2.48 -5.24
CA ILE A 195 6.89 2.93 -4.69
C ILE A 195 7.80 3.34 -5.86
N GLY A 196 8.54 4.43 -5.71
CA GLY A 196 9.42 5.00 -6.75
C GLY A 196 8.77 6.08 -7.62
N LEU A 197 7.49 6.43 -7.38
CA LEU A 197 6.82 7.57 -8.00
C LEU A 197 6.83 8.82 -7.11
N LYS A 198 6.79 10.01 -7.72
CA LYS A 198 6.58 11.31 -7.03
C LYS A 198 5.25 11.34 -6.28
N ASN A 199 5.01 12.28 -5.36
CA ASN A 199 3.68 12.43 -4.74
C ASN A 199 3.16 11.11 -4.14
N VAL A 200 3.98 10.41 -3.37
CA VAL A 200 3.65 9.15 -2.70
C VAL A 200 4.11 9.24 -1.25
N ILE A 201 3.27 8.76 -0.35
CA ILE A 201 3.60 8.48 1.05
C ILE A 201 3.66 6.96 1.26
N ILE A 202 4.67 6.53 2.00
CA ILE A 202 4.98 5.15 2.33
C ILE A 202 5.02 5.05 3.86
N LEU A 203 4.16 4.22 4.42
CA LEU A 203 3.96 4.02 5.85
C LEU A 203 4.44 2.62 6.24
N ILE A 204 5.55 2.56 6.97
CA ILE A 204 6.15 1.30 7.45
C ILE A 204 5.80 1.15 8.94
N PRO A 205 5.07 0.09 9.33
CA PRO A 205 4.68 -0.15 10.73
C PRO A 205 5.90 -0.51 11.58
N ILE A 206 6.07 0.19 12.70
CA ILE A 206 7.05 -0.19 13.72
C ILE A 206 6.35 -0.80 14.93
N SER A 207 5.31 -0.14 15.43
CA SER A 207 4.45 -0.58 16.53
C SER A 207 3.10 0.15 16.47
N SER A 208 2.17 -0.18 17.37
CA SER A 208 0.95 0.62 17.59
C SER A 208 1.24 2.07 18.01
N LYS A 209 2.45 2.35 18.49
CA LYS A 209 2.92 3.69 18.88
C LYS A 209 3.60 4.45 17.74
N TYR A 210 4.34 3.77 16.87
CA TYR A 210 5.23 4.41 15.89
C TYR A 210 5.07 3.88 14.48
N TYR A 211 5.12 4.79 13.51
CA TYR A 211 5.26 4.48 12.10
C TYR A 211 6.44 5.26 11.51
N ALA A 212 7.22 4.58 10.67
CA ALA A 212 8.19 5.24 9.80
C ALA A 212 7.49 5.74 8.54
N VAL A 213 7.76 6.97 8.16
CA VAL A 213 7.12 7.65 7.03
C VAL A 213 8.19 8.05 6.04
N TYR A 214 8.11 7.52 4.82
CA TYR A 214 8.87 8.00 3.68
C TYR A 214 7.92 8.70 2.72
N TYR A 215 8.26 9.90 2.25
CA TYR A 215 7.36 10.64 1.36
C TYR A 215 8.11 11.48 0.32
N ASN A 216 7.44 11.72 -0.79
CA ASN A 216 7.83 12.70 -1.79
C ASN A 216 6.58 13.46 -2.23
N GLY A 217 6.66 14.78 -2.37
CA GLY A 217 5.52 15.64 -2.75
C GLY A 217 4.88 16.34 -1.56
N ARG A 218 3.62 16.76 -1.73
CA ARG A 218 2.90 17.55 -0.71
C ARG A 218 2.36 16.65 0.40
N ILE A 219 3.05 16.65 1.54
CA ILE A 219 2.65 15.96 2.78
C ILE A 219 1.77 16.88 3.65
N PRO A 220 0.98 16.35 4.60
CA PRO A 220 0.30 17.19 5.60
C PRO A 220 1.28 17.96 6.50
N ASP A 221 0.88 19.16 6.91
CA ASP A 221 1.73 20.09 7.66
C ASP A 221 2.20 19.58 9.04
N TYR A 222 1.57 18.52 9.56
CA TYR A 222 1.94 17.89 10.82
C TYR A 222 3.05 16.84 10.71
N ILE A 223 3.53 16.53 9.49
CA ILE A 223 4.65 15.62 9.26
C ILE A 223 5.87 16.45 8.85
N ASN A 224 6.70 16.80 9.83
CA ASN A 224 7.99 17.42 9.59
C ASN A 224 9.05 16.34 9.35
N ARG A 225 9.93 16.58 8.38
CA ARG A 225 11.08 15.69 8.12
C ARG A 225 12.07 15.69 9.27
N ASP A 226 12.88 14.64 9.32
CA ASP A 226 14.03 14.54 10.23
C ASP A 226 13.68 14.59 11.73
N CYS A 227 12.44 14.25 12.11
CA CYS A 227 12.03 14.22 13.51
C CYS A 227 10.94 13.17 13.80
N VAL A 228 10.67 12.98 15.09
CA VAL A 228 9.50 12.24 15.58
C VAL A 228 8.35 13.24 15.75
N ASN A 229 7.25 13.03 15.02
CA ASN A 229 6.08 13.89 15.01
C ASN A 229 4.98 13.27 15.90
N THR A 230 4.71 13.87 17.04
CA THR A 230 3.59 13.45 17.91
C THR A 230 2.27 13.94 17.33
N LEU A 231 1.42 12.99 16.95
CA LEU A 231 0.15 13.28 16.30
C LEU A 231 -0.99 13.35 17.32
N ASN A 232 -1.93 14.27 17.07
CA ASN A 232 -3.19 14.31 17.78
C ASN A 232 -4.19 13.27 17.23
N GLU A 233 -5.33 13.13 17.89
CA GLU A 233 -6.34 12.12 17.52
C GLU A 233 -6.87 12.27 16.08
N GLU A 234 -7.11 13.51 15.62
CA GLU A 234 -7.60 13.78 14.26
C GLU A 234 -6.58 13.36 13.20
N GLN A 235 -5.31 13.71 13.42
CA GLN A 235 -4.19 13.35 12.55
C GLN A 235 -3.96 11.83 12.52
N ILE A 236 -4.06 11.15 13.66
CA ILE A 236 -4.00 9.68 13.72
C ILE A 236 -5.14 9.05 12.93
N ASN A 237 -6.37 9.58 13.07
CA ASN A 237 -7.53 9.09 12.31
C ASN A 237 -7.35 9.27 10.80
N GLU A 238 -6.74 10.36 10.35
CA GLU A 238 -6.39 10.57 8.94
C GLU A 238 -5.39 9.51 8.44
N ILE A 239 -4.30 9.28 9.17
CA ILE A 239 -3.31 8.24 8.85
C ILE A 239 -3.94 6.84 8.85
N ASN A 240 -4.73 6.51 9.88
CA ASN A 240 -5.41 5.23 9.98
C ASN A 240 -6.43 5.02 8.87
N SER A 241 -7.09 6.08 8.38
CA SER A 241 -7.98 5.98 7.22
C SER A 241 -7.24 5.56 5.96
N VAL A 242 -5.98 5.97 5.80
CA VAL A 242 -5.12 5.55 4.70
C VAL A 242 -4.66 4.11 4.88
N ILE A 243 -4.20 3.75 6.09
CA ILE A 243 -3.73 2.39 6.40
C ILE A 243 -4.84 1.37 6.17
N ILE A 244 -6.05 1.58 6.70
CA ILE A 244 -7.14 0.61 6.56
C ILE A 244 -7.59 0.44 5.11
N ASN A 245 -7.48 1.48 4.28
CA ASN A 245 -7.83 1.38 2.86
C ASN A 245 -6.76 0.64 2.04
N ASN A 246 -5.61 0.32 2.61
CA ASN A 246 -4.66 -0.65 2.02
C ASN A 246 -5.07 -2.11 2.32
N SER A 247 -6.03 -2.36 3.22
CA SER A 247 -6.45 -3.73 3.56
C SER A 247 -7.39 -4.37 2.54
N TYR A 248 -7.35 -5.71 2.47
CA TYR A 248 -8.34 -6.53 1.76
C TYR A 248 -9.17 -7.43 2.66
N VAL A 249 -8.55 -8.10 3.62
CA VAL A 249 -9.20 -9.11 4.46
C VAL A 249 -9.23 -8.66 5.91
N LYS A 250 -8.08 -8.22 6.43
CA LYS A 250 -7.91 -7.96 7.85
C LYS A 250 -7.20 -6.64 8.15
N CYS A 251 -7.47 -6.11 9.34
CA CYS A 251 -6.72 -5.01 9.95
C CYS A 251 -6.68 -5.25 11.46
N ILE A 252 -5.56 -4.96 12.13
CA ILE A 252 -5.47 -5.05 13.59
C ILE A 252 -5.20 -3.69 14.23
N GLY A 253 -5.48 -3.58 15.53
CA GLY A 253 -5.08 -2.44 16.35
C GLY A 253 -4.90 -2.84 17.81
N TYR A 254 -4.13 -2.04 18.53
CA TYR A 254 -4.00 -2.16 19.99
C TYR A 254 -5.28 -1.73 20.71
N SER A 255 -5.89 -0.64 20.22
CA SER A 255 -7.14 -0.06 20.73
C SER A 255 -8.31 -0.41 19.81
N ARG A 256 -9.40 -0.96 20.38
CA ARG A 256 -10.64 -1.21 19.65
C ARG A 256 -11.22 0.07 19.06
N ASN A 257 -11.16 1.17 19.81
CA ASN A 257 -11.73 2.46 19.41
C ASN A 257 -11.06 3.00 18.13
N ALA A 258 -9.73 2.93 18.05
CA ALA A 258 -8.98 3.35 16.87
C ALA A 258 -9.37 2.52 15.63
N LEU A 259 -9.53 1.20 15.81
CA LEU A 259 -9.93 0.30 14.74
C LEU A 259 -11.37 0.53 14.28
N ASP A 260 -12.32 0.72 15.20
CA ASP A 260 -13.72 1.03 14.90
C ASP A 260 -13.85 2.35 14.12
N LYS A 261 -13.10 3.40 14.51
CA LYS A 261 -13.06 4.68 13.78
C LYS A 261 -12.51 4.53 12.37
N ALA A 262 -11.44 3.76 12.19
CA ALA A 262 -10.86 3.50 10.89
C ALA A 262 -11.84 2.73 9.98
N LEU A 263 -12.57 1.75 10.53
CA LEU A 263 -13.57 0.96 9.79
C LEU A 263 -14.70 1.81 9.20
N LEU A 264 -15.06 2.94 9.82
CA LEU A 264 -16.03 3.88 9.25
C LEU A 264 -15.54 4.52 7.95
N LYS A 265 -14.23 4.57 7.72
CA LYS A 265 -13.57 5.14 6.53
C LYS A 265 -13.15 4.09 5.50
N PHE A 266 -13.26 2.81 5.84
CA PHE A 266 -12.94 1.72 4.93
C PHE A 266 -13.95 1.68 3.76
N LYS A 267 -13.44 1.70 2.54
CA LYS A 267 -14.18 1.37 1.32
C LYS A 267 -13.55 0.13 0.69
N PHE A 268 -14.33 -0.94 0.56
CA PHE A 268 -13.89 -2.11 -0.19
C PHE A 268 -13.88 -1.79 -1.68
N GLU A 269 -12.75 -2.05 -2.33
CA GLU A 269 -12.58 -1.99 -3.77
C GLU A 269 -11.70 -3.17 -4.16
N SER A 270 -12.18 -3.99 -5.10
CA SER A 270 -11.37 -5.10 -5.61
C SER A 270 -10.14 -4.57 -6.35
N PRO A 271 -9.08 -5.38 -6.54
CA PRO A 271 -8.09 -5.07 -7.56
C PRO A 271 -8.79 -4.87 -8.91
N SER A 272 -8.14 -4.17 -9.85
CA SER A 272 -8.68 -3.93 -11.18
C SER A 272 -7.72 -4.46 -12.24
N ALA A 273 -8.21 -4.71 -13.45
CA ALA A 273 -7.37 -5.05 -14.59
C ALA A 273 -7.70 -4.13 -15.77
N ILE A 274 -6.69 -3.87 -16.58
CA ILE A 274 -6.83 -3.16 -17.86
C ILE A 274 -6.57 -4.17 -18.97
N TYR A 275 -7.41 -4.13 -20.00
CA TYR A 275 -7.26 -4.90 -21.23
C TYR A 275 -7.32 -3.92 -22.40
N ALA A 276 -6.37 -4.02 -23.32
CA ALA A 276 -6.35 -3.24 -24.55
C ALA A 276 -6.18 -4.18 -25.75
N GLY A 277 -7.02 -3.98 -26.75
CA GLY A 277 -6.94 -4.64 -28.05
C GLY A 277 -6.54 -3.64 -29.13
N PHE A 278 -5.69 -4.07 -30.03
CA PHE A 278 -5.20 -3.27 -31.15
C PHE A 278 -5.82 -3.75 -32.46
N GLU A 279 -5.94 -2.85 -33.43
CA GLU A 279 -6.38 -3.20 -34.79
C GLU A 279 -5.49 -4.26 -35.45
N SER A 280 -4.21 -4.32 -35.04
CA SER A 280 -3.27 -5.35 -35.45
C SER A 280 -3.65 -6.77 -35.00
N GLY A 281 -4.64 -6.91 -34.11
CA GLY A 281 -5.00 -8.16 -33.43
C GLY A 281 -4.14 -8.45 -32.20
N ALA A 282 -3.16 -7.59 -31.88
CA ALA A 282 -2.41 -7.69 -30.63
C ALA A 282 -3.30 -7.35 -29.43
N THR A 283 -3.05 -7.99 -28.30
CA THR A 283 -3.69 -7.65 -27.04
C THR A 283 -2.66 -7.44 -25.95
N MET A 284 -2.97 -6.54 -25.03
CA MET A 284 -2.20 -6.37 -23.80
C MET A 284 -3.14 -6.27 -22.61
N GLY A 285 -2.61 -6.52 -21.43
CA GLY A 285 -3.30 -6.17 -20.21
C GLY A 285 -2.39 -6.23 -18.99
N ALA A 286 -2.91 -5.71 -17.89
CA ALA A 286 -2.20 -5.70 -16.63
C ALA A 286 -3.17 -5.66 -15.46
N THR A 287 -2.75 -6.26 -14.34
CA THR A 287 -3.45 -6.16 -13.07
C THR A 287 -2.92 -4.95 -12.29
N LEU A 288 -3.85 -4.16 -11.79
CA LEU A 288 -3.61 -2.96 -11.01
C LEU A 288 -3.99 -3.16 -9.55
N LYS A 289 -3.18 -2.56 -8.69
CA LYS A 289 -3.48 -2.44 -7.27
C LYS A 289 -4.77 -1.62 -7.09
N LYS A 290 -5.40 -1.74 -5.92
CA LYS A 290 -6.42 -0.76 -5.52
C LYS A 290 -5.82 0.64 -5.45
N GLU A 291 -6.53 1.67 -5.87
CA GLU A 291 -6.06 3.05 -5.69
C GLU A 291 -6.31 3.52 -4.25
N VAL A 292 -5.32 4.20 -3.67
CA VAL A 292 -5.45 4.80 -2.33
C VAL A 292 -4.86 6.19 -2.40
N PHE A 293 -5.70 7.20 -2.14
CA PHE A 293 -5.31 8.60 -2.08
C PHE A 293 -5.31 9.07 -0.65
N PHE A 294 -4.34 9.91 -0.30
CA PHE A 294 -4.28 10.54 1.01
C PHE A 294 -5.36 11.61 1.15
N TYR A 295 -5.48 12.48 0.15
CA TYR A 295 -6.43 13.59 0.18
C TYR A 295 -7.77 13.21 -0.45
N GLU A 296 -8.85 13.49 0.29
CA GLU A 296 -10.22 13.21 -0.17
C GLU A 296 -10.56 13.96 -1.48
N LYS A 297 -9.96 15.13 -1.71
CA LYS A 297 -10.13 15.86 -2.98
C LYS A 297 -9.63 15.05 -4.18
N ASP A 298 -8.44 14.46 -4.06
CA ASP A 298 -7.84 13.67 -5.14
C ASP A 298 -8.63 12.38 -5.36
N LYS A 299 -9.06 11.73 -4.28
CA LYS A 299 -9.97 10.58 -4.35
C LYS A 299 -11.25 10.91 -5.13
N ASN A 300 -11.91 12.01 -4.79
CA ASN A 300 -13.15 12.43 -5.46
C ASN A 300 -12.93 12.78 -6.94
N ILE A 301 -11.81 13.41 -7.29
CA ILE A 301 -11.44 13.66 -8.70
C ILE A 301 -11.24 12.33 -9.44
N TRP A 302 -10.54 11.38 -8.81
CA TRP A 302 -10.30 10.07 -9.39
C TRP A 302 -11.59 9.27 -9.61
N GLU A 303 -12.47 9.19 -8.60
CA GLU A 303 -13.80 8.57 -8.70
C GLU A 303 -14.66 9.26 -9.80
N PHE A 304 -14.56 10.59 -9.92
CA PHE A 304 -15.25 11.35 -10.97
C PHE A 304 -14.71 11.06 -12.38
N PHE A 305 -13.40 10.85 -12.50
CA PHE A 305 -12.74 10.47 -13.76
C PHE A 305 -13.09 9.04 -14.16
N THR A 306 -12.92 8.07 -13.26
CA THR A 306 -13.13 6.63 -13.55
C THR A 306 -14.59 6.26 -13.79
N SER A 307 -15.54 7.03 -13.25
CA SER A 307 -16.97 6.87 -13.54
C SER A 307 -17.39 7.39 -14.92
N ILE A 308 -16.49 8.05 -15.68
CA ILE A 308 -16.74 8.64 -17.02
C ILE A 308 -17.79 9.78 -16.99
N ILE A 309 -18.41 10.07 -15.83
CA ILE A 309 -19.43 11.10 -15.65
C ILE A 309 -18.93 12.48 -16.08
N TRP A 310 -17.63 12.73 -15.92
CA TRP A 310 -16.98 13.98 -16.34
C TRP A 310 -17.19 14.35 -17.81
N THR A 311 -17.40 13.38 -18.70
CA THR A 311 -17.68 13.61 -20.12
C THR A 311 -18.98 14.37 -20.35
N LYS A 312 -19.98 14.18 -19.48
CA LYS A 312 -21.27 14.90 -19.52
C LYS A 312 -21.13 16.39 -19.20
N TYR A 313 -20.05 16.76 -18.52
CA TYR A 313 -19.75 18.16 -18.18
C TYR A 313 -19.00 18.88 -19.32
N SER A 314 -18.66 18.17 -20.40
CA SER A 314 -18.06 18.78 -21.58
C SER A 314 -18.99 19.85 -22.18
N GLY A 315 -18.46 21.05 -22.40
CA GLY A 315 -19.23 22.19 -22.92
C GLY A 315 -20.05 22.97 -21.89
N LEU A 316 -20.12 22.52 -20.62
CA LEU A 316 -20.83 23.23 -19.56
C LEU A 316 -20.10 24.53 -19.18
N ARG A 317 -20.80 25.67 -19.19
CA ARG A 317 -20.20 26.97 -18.88
C ARG A 317 -20.18 27.21 -17.37
N ARG A 318 -19.23 28.02 -16.90
CA ARG A 318 -19.01 28.32 -15.47
C ARG A 318 -20.27 28.77 -14.71
N ASN A 319 -21.16 29.51 -15.37
CA ASN A 319 -22.36 30.08 -14.73
C ASN A 319 -23.61 29.22 -14.89
N ASP A 320 -23.54 28.12 -15.65
CA ASP A 320 -24.66 27.19 -15.83
C ASP A 320 -24.94 26.44 -14.52
N ARG A 321 -26.14 25.84 -14.41
CA ARG A 321 -26.46 24.96 -13.28
C ARG A 321 -25.62 23.70 -13.35
N CYS A 322 -25.11 23.24 -12.21
CA CYS A 322 -24.32 22.03 -12.15
C CYS A 322 -25.19 20.79 -12.42
N LEU A 323 -24.66 19.85 -13.20
CA LEU A 323 -25.37 18.62 -13.59
C LEU A 323 -25.49 17.59 -12.46
N CYS A 324 -24.84 17.81 -11.31
CA CYS A 324 -24.90 16.88 -10.17
C CYS A 324 -26.20 16.96 -9.36
N GLY A 325 -27.16 17.82 -9.75
CA GLY A 325 -28.43 17.97 -9.06
C GLY A 325 -28.40 18.86 -7.80
N SER A 326 -27.24 19.43 -7.44
CA SER A 326 -27.11 20.30 -6.25
C SER A 326 -27.84 21.64 -6.35
N GLY A 327 -28.33 22.01 -7.53
CA GLY A 327 -28.90 23.32 -7.82
C GLY A 327 -27.87 24.47 -7.83
N LYS A 328 -26.60 24.25 -7.48
CA LYS A 328 -25.55 25.28 -7.49
C LYS A 328 -25.07 25.60 -8.91
N LYS A 329 -24.46 26.77 -9.11
CA LYS A 329 -23.72 27.09 -10.36
C LYS A 329 -22.51 26.16 -10.49
N PHE A 330 -22.16 25.74 -11.70
CA PHE A 330 -21.08 24.80 -11.96
C PHE A 330 -19.75 25.23 -11.32
N LYS A 331 -19.38 26.52 -11.45
CA LYS A 331 -18.17 27.09 -10.86
C LYS A 331 -18.06 26.98 -9.32
N ASN A 332 -19.19 26.80 -8.63
CA ASN A 332 -19.26 26.68 -7.17
C ASN A 332 -19.62 25.24 -6.76
N CYS A 333 -19.42 24.28 -7.66
CA CYS A 333 -19.77 22.88 -7.45
C CYS A 333 -18.72 21.96 -8.08
N CYS A 334 -19.03 21.20 -9.14
CA CYS A 334 -18.15 20.16 -9.67
C CYS A 334 -17.03 20.66 -10.61
N ILE A 335 -16.80 21.98 -10.72
CA ILE A 335 -15.79 22.51 -11.67
C ILE A 335 -14.38 21.99 -11.38
N ASP A 336 -14.00 21.91 -10.11
CA ASP A 336 -12.69 21.39 -9.69
C ASP A 336 -12.53 19.92 -10.07
N TYR A 337 -13.59 19.13 -9.91
CA TYR A 337 -13.60 17.70 -10.26
C TYR A 337 -13.49 17.51 -11.77
N TYR A 338 -14.25 18.29 -12.54
CA TYR A 338 -14.16 18.29 -14.00
C TYR A 338 -12.79 18.71 -14.52
N GLN A 339 -12.21 19.77 -13.97
CA GLN A 339 -10.87 20.23 -14.35
C GLN A 339 -9.80 19.19 -14.01
N GLY A 340 -9.90 18.54 -12.86
CA GLY A 340 -9.02 17.43 -12.48
C GLY A 340 -9.13 16.26 -13.46
N ALA A 341 -10.34 15.78 -13.74
CA ALA A 341 -10.58 14.70 -14.70
C ALA A 341 -10.08 15.03 -16.12
N LYS A 342 -10.28 16.28 -16.56
CA LYS A 342 -9.78 16.75 -17.85
C LYS A 342 -8.26 16.73 -17.92
N ARG A 343 -7.55 17.15 -16.86
CA ARG A 343 -6.07 17.09 -16.82
C ARG A 343 -5.55 15.66 -16.97
N ILE A 344 -6.21 14.69 -16.33
CA ILE A 344 -5.85 13.27 -16.48
C ILE A 344 -6.02 12.86 -17.96
N MET A 345 -7.15 13.19 -18.59
CA MET A 345 -7.37 12.86 -19.99
C MET A 345 -6.36 13.53 -20.94
N ASP A 346 -6.08 14.82 -20.73
CA ASP A 346 -5.12 15.59 -21.55
C ASP A 346 -3.71 14.97 -21.45
N SER A 347 -3.33 14.48 -20.27
CA SER A 347 -2.07 13.77 -20.02
C SER A 347 -2.00 12.42 -20.75
N ILE A 348 -3.10 11.66 -20.80
CA ILE A 348 -3.20 10.42 -21.58
C ILE A 348 -3.05 10.73 -23.09
N ILE A 349 -3.76 11.75 -23.60
CA ILE A 349 -3.75 12.11 -25.02
C ILE A 349 -2.37 12.59 -25.46
N SER A 350 -1.69 13.38 -24.63
CA SER A 350 -0.35 13.89 -24.92
C SER A 350 0.76 12.84 -24.77
N ASN A 351 0.42 11.61 -24.34
CA ASN A 351 1.35 10.52 -24.11
C ASN A 351 2.55 10.96 -23.25
N GLU A 352 2.25 11.64 -22.13
CA GLU A 352 3.27 12.16 -21.22
C GLU A 352 4.26 11.07 -20.81
N ASN A 353 5.56 11.39 -20.90
CA ASN A 353 6.62 10.45 -20.61
C ASN A 353 6.51 9.95 -19.16
N THR A 354 6.47 8.63 -18.97
CA THR A 354 6.36 7.99 -17.66
C THR A 354 7.49 8.36 -16.71
N LEU A 355 8.67 8.69 -17.23
CA LEU A 355 9.80 9.22 -16.45
C LEU A 355 9.44 10.49 -15.67
N ASN A 356 8.47 11.28 -16.14
CA ASN A 356 8.04 12.51 -15.47
C ASN A 356 7.40 12.23 -14.11
N TYR A 357 6.84 11.04 -13.92
CA TYR A 357 6.17 10.65 -12.68
C TYR A 357 7.08 9.88 -11.72
N MET A 358 8.26 9.45 -12.17
CA MET A 358 9.25 8.81 -11.32
C MET A 358 9.84 9.83 -10.35
N VAL A 359 10.13 9.40 -9.12
CA VAL A 359 10.71 10.26 -8.09
C VAL A 359 12.09 10.81 -8.49
N SER A 360 12.82 10.06 -9.31
CA SER A 360 14.08 10.43 -9.95
C SER A 360 14.24 9.62 -11.24
N GLU A 361 15.00 10.12 -12.22
CA GLU A 361 15.33 9.37 -13.45
C GLU A 361 16.14 8.09 -13.18
N TYR A 362 16.85 8.05 -12.05
CA TYR A 362 17.62 6.88 -11.59
C TYR A 362 16.86 6.01 -10.59
N ALA A 363 15.59 6.32 -10.31
CA ALA A 363 14.77 5.54 -9.41
C ALA A 363 14.38 4.20 -10.02
N THR A 364 14.26 3.18 -9.18
CA THR A 364 13.58 1.93 -9.54
C THR A 364 12.14 2.02 -9.06
N VAL A 365 11.19 1.92 -9.99
CA VAL A 365 9.76 1.86 -9.65
C VAL A 365 9.40 0.44 -9.25
N GLU A 366 8.51 0.33 -8.27
CA GLU A 366 7.94 -0.94 -7.87
C GLU A 366 7.21 -1.58 -9.06
N MET A 367 7.60 -2.82 -9.38
CA MET A 367 7.01 -3.62 -10.45
C MET A 367 5.50 -3.69 -10.31
N SER A 368 4.82 -3.68 -11.46
CA SER A 368 3.41 -4.02 -11.60
C SER A 368 3.10 -5.40 -10.98
N ILE A 369 1.81 -5.65 -10.72
CA ILE A 369 1.38 -6.95 -10.19
C ILE A 369 1.69 -8.04 -11.22
N ASP A 370 1.10 -7.92 -12.40
CA ASP A 370 1.30 -8.81 -13.54
C ASP A 370 0.96 -8.07 -14.83
N GLU A 371 1.66 -8.42 -15.92
CA GLU A 371 1.51 -7.83 -17.24
C GLU A 371 1.54 -8.96 -18.29
N PHE A 372 0.68 -8.85 -19.31
CA PHE A 372 0.73 -9.76 -20.45
C PHE A 372 0.64 -8.98 -21.77
N TYR A 373 1.30 -9.55 -22.78
CA TYR A 373 1.25 -9.05 -24.15
C TYR A 373 1.18 -10.24 -25.10
N SER A 374 0.22 -10.23 -26.02
CA SER A 374 0.08 -11.24 -27.06
C SER A 374 0.07 -10.59 -28.44
N GLN A 375 0.81 -11.20 -29.37
CA GLN A 375 0.71 -10.87 -30.79
C GLN A 375 -0.13 -11.94 -31.50
N PRO A 376 -0.86 -11.59 -32.57
CA PRO A 376 -1.56 -12.60 -33.34
C PRO A 376 -0.54 -13.57 -33.93
N ASN A 377 -0.81 -14.86 -33.78
CA ASN A 377 -0.06 -15.90 -34.49
C ASN A 377 -0.13 -15.57 -35.98
N LYS A 378 1.02 -15.23 -36.58
CA LYS A 378 1.15 -15.29 -38.04
C LYS A 378 0.81 -16.73 -38.41
N LYS A 379 -0.35 -16.94 -39.04
CA LYS A 379 -0.60 -18.20 -39.74
C LYS A 379 0.55 -18.32 -40.76
N GLU A 380 1.45 -19.27 -40.53
CA GLU A 380 2.38 -19.71 -41.55
C GLU A 380 1.53 -20.07 -42.77
N LYS A 381 1.79 -19.37 -43.88
CA LYS A 381 1.08 -19.56 -45.15
C LYS A 381 1.62 -20.79 -45.86
#